data_AF-A0A916A4Y3-F1
#
_entry.id   AF-A0A916A4Y3-F1
#
_cell.length_a   1.000
_cell.length_b   1.000
_cell.length_c   1.000
_cell.angle_alpha   90.00
_cell.angle_beta   90.00
_cell.angle_gamma   90.00
#
_symmetry.space_group_name_H-M   'P 1'
#
loop_
_entity.id
_entity.type
_entity.pdbx_description
1 polymer ?
#
loop_
_entity_poly.entity_id
_entity_poly.type
_entity_poly.pdbx_seq_one_letter_code
_entity_poly.pdbx_strand_id
1 'polypeptide(L)'
;MALIFPRIARNFIKNGYFPTDLPALERIATALDVDGESIRIVDPCCGEGAALQHLAGHLQSCGAAVTSFGVDVDEERAWHAKTVLDTVAHADVHDVRISERSMGLLFLNPPYGDLIGDKAGTGDRKQGRERHEKVFCRRSFNLLQPKGVLVLIVPFYVLDAELATLIARHFERVEVFMSTEQEFKQCILFGVKRRPSHPDAKLVQRLQAFAAGEDQVALPHHWGGEPYRVPGIKAGEDFHFTVVRLDGRQLQDELDKGLDKSTLWPRFHLQMRRHANEARRPLRAMTDWHLALALAAGQISGIVTATDGRRLLIKGRTHKQKSVQVTHETQSDGGVAETRVLTDKFVTVIRGIDLTPGAAFGQIVTIA
;
A
#
# COMPACT_ATOMS: atom_id res chain seq x y z
N MET A 1 23.79 22.26 -13.00
CA MET A 1 23.79 22.21 -11.52
C MET A 1 23.93 20.73 -11.14
N ALA A 2 24.85 20.42 -10.23
CA ALA A 2 25.46 19.11 -9.91
C ALA A 2 24.77 17.82 -10.45
N LEU A 3 25.40 17.21 -11.44
CA LEU A 3 25.20 15.81 -11.86
C LEU A 3 25.76 14.89 -10.76
N ILE A 4 24.90 14.11 -10.10
CA ILE A 4 25.34 13.01 -9.23
C ILE A 4 25.36 11.74 -10.07
N PHE A 5 26.51 11.51 -10.72
CA PHE A 5 26.94 10.23 -11.30
C PHE A 5 27.58 9.36 -10.19
N PRO A 6 28.16 8.19 -10.49
CA PRO A 6 27.64 6.88 -10.89
C PRO A 6 27.92 5.84 -9.78
N ARG A 7 28.15 6.29 -8.53
CA ARG A 7 28.58 5.42 -7.41
C ARG A 7 27.47 4.52 -6.87
N ILE A 8 26.20 4.85 -7.11
CA ILE A 8 25.04 4.09 -6.63
C ILE A 8 24.79 2.86 -7.53
N ALA A 9 25.17 2.92 -8.81
CA ALA A 9 24.97 1.86 -9.81
C ALA A 9 25.64 0.50 -9.48
N ARG A 10 26.55 0.44 -8.49
CA ARG A 10 27.31 -0.79 -8.15
C ARG A 10 26.71 -1.65 -7.04
N ASN A 11 25.62 -1.23 -6.39
CA ASN A 11 24.96 -2.02 -5.32
C ASN A 11 23.72 -2.82 -5.79
N PHE A 12 23.32 -2.71 -7.06
CA PHE A 12 22.04 -3.22 -7.59
C PHE A 12 22.07 -4.67 -8.07
N ILE A 13 22.36 -5.62 -7.18
CA ILE A 13 22.12 -7.06 -7.45
C ILE A 13 21.12 -7.66 -6.43
N LYS A 14 20.51 -6.83 -5.58
CA LYS A 14 19.50 -7.29 -4.63
C LYS A 14 18.09 -7.10 -5.22
N ASN A 15 17.33 -8.20 -5.26
CA ASN A 15 15.88 -8.26 -5.57
C ASN A 15 15.46 -8.01 -7.03
N GLY A 16 16.36 -8.17 -8.01
CA GLY A 16 15.99 -8.20 -9.44
C GLY A 16 15.65 -6.84 -10.08
N TYR A 17 15.96 -5.73 -9.42
CA TYR A 17 15.80 -4.37 -9.96
C TYR A 17 16.98 -3.98 -10.86
N PHE A 18 16.71 -3.50 -12.07
CA PHE A 18 17.70 -3.03 -13.04
C PHE A 18 17.34 -1.62 -13.52
N PRO A 19 18.16 -0.59 -13.22
CA PRO A 19 17.88 0.76 -13.70
C PRO A 19 17.95 0.81 -15.23
N THR A 20 17.01 1.50 -15.86
CA THR A 20 17.03 1.72 -17.31
C THR A 20 18.16 2.68 -17.66
N ASP A 21 18.94 2.36 -18.69
CA ASP A 21 20.04 3.20 -19.14
C ASP A 21 19.54 4.50 -19.76
N LEU A 22 20.28 5.59 -19.52
CA LEU A 22 19.92 6.92 -20.00
C LEU A 22 19.81 6.99 -21.54
N PRO A 23 20.69 6.37 -22.34
CA PRO A 23 20.54 6.35 -23.80
C PRO A 23 19.24 5.70 -24.28
N ALA A 24 18.77 4.62 -23.63
CA ALA A 24 17.47 4.03 -23.94
C ALA A 24 16.33 5.00 -23.58
N LEU A 25 16.39 5.64 -22.41
CA LEU A 25 15.38 6.61 -21.98
C LEU A 25 15.27 7.82 -22.92
N GLU A 26 16.40 8.37 -23.37
CA GLU A 26 16.42 9.48 -24.33
C GLU A 26 15.75 9.08 -25.65
N ARG A 27 16.03 7.87 -26.16
CA ARG A 27 15.41 7.34 -27.39
C ARG A 27 13.92 7.08 -27.20
N ILE A 28 13.52 6.50 -26.07
CA ILE A 28 12.11 6.32 -25.69
C ILE A 28 11.39 7.67 -25.69
N ALA A 29 11.99 8.69 -25.09
CA ALA A 29 11.43 10.03 -25.03
C ALA A 29 11.16 10.58 -26.44
N THR A 30 12.06 10.38 -27.42
CA THR A 30 11.80 10.85 -28.80
C THR A 30 10.57 10.24 -29.45
N ALA A 31 10.09 9.08 -28.98
CA ALA A 31 8.88 8.43 -29.50
C ALA A 31 7.60 8.94 -28.82
N LEU A 32 7.70 9.68 -27.72
CA LEU A 32 6.58 10.16 -26.93
C LEU A 32 6.28 11.64 -27.21
N ASP A 33 4.98 11.95 -27.27
CA ASP A 33 4.46 13.32 -27.37
C ASP A 33 3.19 13.43 -26.52
N VAL A 34 2.58 14.61 -26.43
CA VAL A 34 1.38 14.87 -25.62
C VAL A 34 0.16 15.13 -26.51
N ASP A 35 -1.02 14.71 -26.02
CA ASP A 35 -2.34 15.05 -26.60
C ASP A 35 -3.20 15.88 -25.64
N GLY A 36 -2.80 16.00 -24.37
CA GLY A 36 -3.57 16.68 -23.34
C GLY A 36 -2.74 17.64 -22.50
N GLU A 37 -3.40 18.71 -22.00
CA GLU A 37 -2.77 19.75 -21.19
C GLU A 37 -2.33 19.25 -19.82
N SER A 38 -3.06 18.31 -19.22
CA SER A 38 -2.72 17.66 -17.96
C SER A 38 -2.71 16.16 -18.15
N ILE A 39 -1.62 15.48 -17.80
CA ILE A 39 -1.47 14.02 -17.95
C ILE A 39 -1.04 13.37 -16.64
N ARG A 40 -1.40 12.09 -16.48
CA ARG A 40 -0.90 11.24 -15.40
C ARG A 40 -0.02 10.14 -15.96
N ILE A 41 1.12 9.94 -15.32
CA ILE A 41 2.07 8.88 -15.68
C ILE A 41 2.34 8.02 -14.45
N VAL A 42 2.56 6.72 -14.65
CA VAL A 42 2.82 5.80 -13.54
C VAL A 42 3.94 4.80 -13.87
N ASP A 43 4.73 4.49 -12.86
CA ASP A 43 5.60 3.32 -12.81
C ASP A 43 5.33 2.49 -11.54
N PRO A 44 4.63 1.34 -11.66
CA PRO A 44 4.35 0.46 -10.54
C PRO A 44 5.55 -0.31 -9.98
N CYS A 45 6.75 -0.17 -10.57
CA CYS A 45 8.04 -0.66 -10.08
C CYS A 45 9.12 0.43 -10.29
N CYS A 46 8.88 1.61 -9.71
CA CYS A 46 9.61 2.83 -10.06
C CYS A 46 11.09 2.86 -9.65
N GLY A 47 11.55 1.98 -8.76
CA GLY A 47 12.90 2.07 -8.21
C GLY A 47 13.12 3.39 -7.51
N GLU A 48 14.23 4.05 -7.87
CA GLU A 48 14.55 5.40 -7.39
C GLU A 48 13.76 6.51 -8.11
N GLY A 49 12.91 6.16 -9.09
CA GLY A 49 12.06 7.11 -9.82
C GLY A 49 12.75 7.85 -10.98
N ALA A 50 14.04 7.66 -11.20
CA ALA A 50 14.82 8.39 -12.20
C ALA A 50 14.28 8.25 -13.64
N ALA A 51 13.88 7.05 -14.05
CA ALA A 51 13.34 6.78 -15.39
C ALA A 51 12.04 7.54 -15.63
N LEU A 52 11.07 7.43 -14.71
CA LEU A 52 9.80 8.11 -14.81
C LEU A 52 9.96 9.64 -14.71
N GLN A 53 10.89 10.13 -13.88
CA GLN A 53 11.23 11.54 -13.78
C GLN A 53 11.77 12.10 -15.12
N HIS A 54 12.66 11.36 -15.78
CA HIS A 54 13.20 11.77 -17.08
C HIS A 54 12.08 11.91 -18.12
N LEU A 55 11.19 10.91 -18.21
CA LEU A 55 10.04 10.96 -19.12
C LEU A 55 9.05 12.07 -18.75
N ALA A 56 8.85 12.32 -17.45
CA ALA A 56 8.03 13.45 -16.98
C ALA A 56 8.59 14.78 -17.49
N GLY A 57 9.90 15.01 -17.36
CA GLY A 57 10.57 16.21 -17.84
C GLY A 57 10.46 16.39 -19.36
N HIS A 58 10.60 15.31 -20.12
CA HIS A 58 10.37 15.34 -21.57
C HIS A 58 8.93 15.76 -21.91
N LEU A 59 7.93 15.12 -21.31
CA LEU A 59 6.51 15.42 -21.58
C LEU A 59 6.11 16.83 -21.13
N GLN A 60 6.74 17.34 -20.06
CA GLN A 60 6.63 18.75 -19.65
C GLN A 60 7.20 19.68 -20.71
N SER A 61 8.35 19.34 -21.31
CA SER A 61 8.93 20.12 -22.42
C SER A 61 8.07 20.10 -23.70
N CYS A 62 7.28 19.03 -23.90
CA CYS A 62 6.26 18.95 -24.94
C CYS A 62 4.99 19.79 -24.65
N GLY A 63 4.88 20.37 -23.45
CA GLY A 63 3.82 21.32 -23.10
C GLY A 63 2.72 20.81 -22.18
N ALA A 64 2.84 19.62 -21.59
CA ALA A 64 1.86 19.09 -20.63
C ALA A 64 2.24 19.37 -19.17
N ALA A 65 1.25 19.63 -18.32
CA ALA A 65 1.36 19.49 -16.88
C ALA A 65 1.33 17.99 -16.52
N VAL A 66 2.41 17.49 -15.92
CA VAL A 66 2.59 16.06 -15.63
C VAL A 66 2.44 15.80 -14.15
N THR A 67 1.62 14.80 -13.79
CA THR A 67 1.59 14.23 -12.43
C THR A 67 2.08 12.79 -12.47
N SER A 68 3.11 12.51 -11.67
CA SER A 68 3.85 11.25 -11.66
C SER A 68 3.53 10.39 -10.42
N PHE A 69 3.28 9.11 -10.67
CA PHE A 69 2.95 8.13 -9.63
C PHE A 69 3.96 6.98 -9.64
N GLY A 70 4.48 6.61 -8.47
CA GLY A 70 5.44 5.52 -8.33
C GLY A 70 5.03 4.51 -7.25
N VAL A 71 5.37 3.24 -7.45
CA VAL A 71 5.33 2.23 -6.38
C VAL A 71 6.68 1.50 -6.35
N ASP A 72 7.25 1.29 -5.17
CA ASP A 72 8.36 0.35 -4.99
C ASP A 72 8.24 -0.35 -3.61
N VAL A 73 8.67 -1.61 -3.58
CA VAL A 73 8.67 -2.46 -2.38
C VAL A 73 9.86 -2.21 -1.47
N ASP A 74 10.94 -1.63 -2.00
CA ASP A 74 12.17 -1.37 -1.27
C ASP A 74 12.13 0.02 -0.63
N GLU A 75 12.40 0.06 0.67
CA GLU A 75 12.31 1.28 1.45
C GLU A 75 13.26 2.36 0.91
N GLU A 76 14.53 2.06 0.71
CA GLU A 76 15.53 3.05 0.30
C GLU A 76 15.19 3.64 -1.07
N ARG A 77 14.82 2.79 -2.03
CA ARG A 77 14.41 3.21 -3.37
C ARG A 77 13.12 4.03 -3.35
N ALA A 78 12.09 3.56 -2.66
CA ALA A 78 10.81 4.28 -2.57
C ALA A 78 10.96 5.66 -1.91
N TRP A 79 11.79 5.78 -0.86
CA TRP A 79 12.06 7.06 -0.22
C TRP A 79 12.87 8.00 -1.11
N HIS A 80 13.81 7.48 -1.90
CA HIS A 80 14.47 8.29 -2.93
C HIS A 80 13.43 8.79 -3.96
N ALA A 81 12.60 7.90 -4.48
CA ALA A 81 11.57 8.21 -5.46
C ALA A 81 10.58 9.29 -4.96
N LYS A 82 10.23 9.29 -3.67
CA LYS A 82 9.40 10.35 -3.04
C LYS A 82 10.02 11.77 -3.14
N THR A 83 11.32 11.88 -3.41
CA THR A 83 11.99 13.19 -3.58
C THR A 83 12.00 13.70 -5.03
N VAL A 84 11.74 12.80 -6.00
CA VAL A 84 11.85 13.09 -7.44
C VAL A 84 10.53 12.98 -8.21
N LEU A 85 9.57 12.21 -7.69
CA LEU A 85 8.22 12.05 -8.23
C LEU A 85 7.17 12.71 -7.32
N ASP A 86 5.99 13.00 -7.85
CA ASP A 86 4.94 13.73 -7.12
C ASP A 86 4.27 12.89 -6.02
N THR A 87 4.02 11.61 -6.29
CA THR A 87 3.37 10.71 -5.32
C THR A 87 3.93 9.30 -5.45
N VAL A 88 4.51 8.79 -4.36
CA VAL A 88 5.11 7.45 -4.34
C VAL A 88 4.63 6.67 -3.13
N ALA A 89 4.26 5.41 -3.35
CA ALA A 89 3.95 4.45 -2.30
C ALA A 89 5.15 3.53 -2.03
N HIS A 90 5.57 3.43 -0.77
CA HIS A 90 6.44 2.36 -0.32
C HIS A 90 5.57 1.17 0.08
N ALA A 91 5.34 0.26 -0.86
CA ALA A 91 4.46 -0.89 -0.70
C ALA A 91 4.64 -1.88 -1.85
N ASP A 92 4.12 -3.10 -1.68
CA ASP A 92 3.85 -3.96 -2.81
C ASP A 92 2.74 -3.35 -3.67
N VAL A 93 2.90 -3.38 -5.00
CA VAL A 93 1.87 -2.95 -5.95
C VAL A 93 0.52 -3.60 -5.65
N HIS A 94 0.53 -4.82 -5.09
CA HIS A 94 -0.65 -5.57 -4.71
C HIS A 94 -1.45 -4.90 -3.58
N ASP A 95 -0.76 -4.20 -2.68
CA ASP A 95 -1.28 -3.46 -1.53
C ASP A 95 -1.53 -1.97 -1.82
N VAL A 96 -1.40 -1.54 -3.09
CA VAL A 96 -1.75 -0.18 -3.51
C VAL A 96 -3.04 -0.19 -4.34
N ARG A 97 -4.00 0.64 -3.93
CA ARG A 97 -5.22 0.93 -4.69
C ARG A 97 -4.99 2.12 -5.59
N ILE A 98 -4.95 1.85 -6.89
CA ILE A 98 -4.81 2.85 -7.94
C ILE A 98 -6.09 2.81 -8.79
N SER A 99 -6.73 3.96 -9.04
CA SER A 99 -7.90 4.04 -9.93
C SER A 99 -7.57 3.42 -11.30
N GLU A 100 -8.35 2.45 -11.75
CA GLU A 100 -8.20 1.87 -13.09
C GLU A 100 -8.49 2.92 -14.17
N ARG A 101 -7.92 2.73 -15.36
CA ARG A 101 -8.15 3.56 -16.56
C ARG A 101 -7.95 5.06 -16.34
N SER A 102 -7.00 5.42 -15.47
CA SER A 102 -6.76 6.79 -15.04
C SER A 102 -5.41 7.35 -15.50
N MET A 103 -4.52 6.50 -16.01
CA MET A 103 -3.15 6.84 -16.39
C MET A 103 -3.04 7.01 -17.90
N GLY A 104 -2.39 8.10 -18.34
CA GLY A 104 -2.09 8.37 -19.74
C GLY A 104 -0.85 7.61 -20.22
N LEU A 105 0.18 7.50 -19.40
CA LEU A 105 1.40 6.73 -19.68
C LEU A 105 1.65 5.71 -18.57
N LEU A 106 2.03 4.50 -18.98
CA LEU A 106 2.48 3.44 -18.10
C LEU A 106 3.88 3.03 -18.54
N PHE A 107 4.86 3.38 -17.73
CA PHE A 107 6.22 2.92 -17.87
C PHE A 107 6.41 1.69 -16.98
N LEU A 108 6.88 0.59 -17.55
CA LEU A 108 7.04 -0.67 -16.85
C LEU A 108 8.41 -1.25 -17.12
N ASN A 109 9.22 -1.36 -16.08
CA ASN A 109 10.44 -2.16 -16.07
C ASN A 109 10.39 -3.12 -14.87
N PRO A 110 9.56 -4.18 -14.92
CA PRO A 110 9.34 -5.07 -13.80
C PRO A 110 10.65 -5.80 -13.42
N PRO A 111 10.85 -6.12 -12.13
CA PRO A 111 12.05 -6.84 -11.69
C PRO A 111 12.13 -8.22 -12.35
N TYR A 112 13.35 -8.65 -12.70
CA TYR A 112 13.58 -9.94 -13.35
C TYR A 112 13.82 -11.04 -12.32
N GLY A 113 13.11 -12.16 -12.46
CA GLY A 113 13.42 -13.39 -11.73
C GLY A 113 12.23 -14.29 -11.47
N ASP A 114 12.45 -15.60 -11.50
CA ASP A 114 11.51 -16.56 -10.94
C ASP A 114 11.46 -16.34 -9.43
N LEU A 115 10.25 -16.18 -8.90
CA LEU A 115 9.92 -16.14 -7.49
C LEU A 115 10.79 -17.12 -6.69
N ILE A 116 11.59 -16.61 -5.75
CA ILE A 116 12.18 -17.45 -4.71
C ILE A 116 10.99 -17.99 -3.95
N GLY A 117 10.54 -19.18 -4.34
CA GLY A 117 9.44 -19.86 -3.68
C GLY A 117 9.77 -19.93 -2.21
N ASP A 118 8.82 -19.49 -1.39
CA ASP A 118 8.82 -19.78 0.03
C ASP A 118 9.25 -21.23 0.20
N LYS A 119 10.38 -21.41 0.88
CA LYS A 119 10.82 -22.73 1.36
C LYS A 119 9.90 -23.15 2.51
N ALA A 120 8.61 -23.29 2.23
CA ALA A 120 7.66 -24.03 3.04
C ALA A 120 7.34 -25.29 2.25
N GLY A 121 8.00 -26.38 2.62
CA GLY A 121 7.84 -27.67 1.97
C GLY A 121 6.43 -28.22 2.14
N THR A 122 5.72 -28.35 1.04
CA THR A 122 4.75 -29.43 0.82
C THR A 122 4.79 -29.79 -0.67
N GLY A 123 5.02 -31.07 -0.94
CA GLY A 123 5.14 -31.58 -2.28
C GLY A 123 3.79 -31.59 -2.99
N ASP A 124 3.68 -30.83 -4.07
CA ASP A 124 2.96 -31.26 -5.27
C ASP A 124 3.49 -30.50 -6.49
N ARG A 125 4.36 -31.20 -7.24
CA ARG A 125 4.87 -30.74 -8.54
C ARG A 125 3.82 -31.02 -9.60
N LYS A 126 3.03 -30.01 -10.00
CA LYS A 126 2.39 -29.82 -11.35
C LYS A 126 1.19 -28.83 -11.34
N GLN A 127 1.35 -27.63 -10.78
CA GLN A 127 0.53 -26.48 -11.21
C GLN A 127 1.46 -25.32 -11.51
N GLY A 128 1.33 -24.77 -12.71
CA GLY A 128 2.24 -23.77 -13.27
C GLY A 128 2.38 -22.58 -12.33
N ARG A 129 3.60 -22.31 -11.89
CA ARG A 129 3.94 -21.06 -11.22
C ARG A 129 3.67 -19.94 -12.22
N GLU A 130 2.57 -19.20 -12.03
CA GLU A 130 2.32 -17.97 -12.77
C GLU A 130 3.51 -17.03 -12.53
N ARG A 131 4.27 -16.76 -13.60
CA ARG A 131 5.43 -15.87 -13.56
C ARG A 131 5.00 -14.46 -13.13
N HIS A 132 5.76 -13.83 -12.23
CA HIS A 132 5.42 -12.55 -11.59
C HIS A 132 5.18 -11.43 -12.60
N GLU A 133 5.96 -11.43 -13.67
CA GLU A 133 5.89 -10.42 -14.72
C GLU A 133 4.52 -10.40 -15.40
N LYS A 134 3.87 -11.56 -15.56
CA LYS A 134 2.56 -11.66 -16.23
C LYS A 134 1.43 -11.14 -15.36
N VAL A 135 1.43 -11.51 -14.08
CA VAL A 135 0.46 -10.99 -13.09
C VAL A 135 0.63 -9.48 -12.96
N PHE A 136 1.88 -9.02 -12.90
CA PHE A 136 2.23 -7.61 -12.81
C PHE A 136 1.79 -6.82 -14.05
N CYS A 137 2.07 -7.33 -15.25
CA CYS A 137 1.63 -6.72 -16.51
C CYS A 137 0.11 -6.66 -16.59
N ARG A 138 -0.60 -7.74 -16.28
CA ARG A 138 -2.07 -7.80 -16.39
C ARG A 138 -2.75 -6.79 -15.47
N ARG A 139 -2.27 -6.63 -14.23
CA ARG A 139 -2.77 -5.60 -13.30
C ARG A 139 -2.43 -4.19 -13.81
N SER A 140 -1.17 -3.97 -14.17
CA SER A 140 -0.68 -2.65 -14.57
C SER A 140 -1.35 -2.15 -15.85
N PHE A 141 -1.63 -3.01 -16.81
CA PHE A 141 -2.32 -2.66 -18.06
C PHE A 141 -3.72 -2.11 -17.84
N ASN A 142 -4.38 -2.41 -16.71
CA ASN A 142 -5.70 -1.86 -16.38
C ASN A 142 -5.63 -0.43 -15.85
N LEU A 143 -4.45 0.05 -15.44
CA LEU A 143 -4.25 1.43 -15.00
C LEU A 143 -4.35 2.41 -16.18
N LEU A 144 -3.99 1.96 -17.39
CA LEU A 144 -4.03 2.77 -18.60
C LEU A 144 -5.47 3.08 -19.02
N GLN A 145 -5.73 4.36 -19.26
CA GLN A 145 -6.95 4.81 -19.91
C GLN A 145 -6.98 4.40 -21.40
N PRO A 146 -8.15 4.36 -22.05
CA PRO A 146 -8.22 4.19 -23.50
C PRO A 146 -7.36 5.24 -24.22
N LYS A 147 -6.63 4.82 -25.25
CA LYS A 147 -5.58 5.59 -25.95
C LYS A 147 -4.32 5.89 -25.11
N GLY A 148 -4.24 5.42 -23.87
CA GLY A 148 -3.03 5.55 -23.06
C GLY A 148 -1.85 4.78 -23.66
N VAL A 149 -0.63 5.24 -23.40
CA VAL A 149 0.60 4.70 -23.97
C VAL A 149 1.25 3.74 -22.98
N LEU A 150 1.64 2.56 -23.45
CA LEU A 150 2.48 1.60 -22.74
C LEU A 150 3.92 1.74 -23.25
N VAL A 151 4.87 1.83 -22.31
CA VAL A 151 6.30 1.59 -22.54
C VAL A 151 6.70 0.44 -21.62
N LEU A 152 6.99 -0.72 -22.20
CA LEU A 152 7.32 -1.95 -21.48
C LEU A 152 8.77 -2.35 -21.78
N ILE A 153 9.57 -2.51 -20.74
CA ILE A 153 10.94 -2.98 -20.81
C ILE A 153 11.02 -4.36 -20.17
N VAL A 154 11.26 -5.39 -20.98
CA VAL A 154 11.38 -6.79 -20.53
C VAL A 154 12.47 -7.50 -21.30
N PRO A 155 13.02 -8.62 -20.80
CA PRO A 155 13.94 -9.43 -21.59
C PRO A 155 13.18 -10.02 -22.79
N PHE A 156 13.78 -10.00 -23.99
CA PHE A 156 13.05 -10.35 -25.22
C PHE A 156 12.47 -11.78 -25.18
N TYR A 157 13.14 -12.70 -24.47
CA TYR A 157 12.71 -14.09 -24.34
C TYR A 157 11.47 -14.29 -23.44
N VAL A 158 11.02 -13.24 -22.74
CA VAL A 158 9.78 -13.26 -21.92
C VAL A 158 8.53 -12.98 -22.75
N LEU A 159 8.67 -12.48 -23.98
CA LEU A 159 7.58 -12.27 -24.94
C LEU A 159 7.06 -13.61 -25.52
N ASP A 160 6.66 -14.53 -24.64
CA ASP A 160 6.08 -15.82 -24.99
C ASP A 160 4.67 -15.68 -25.58
N ALA A 161 4.07 -16.80 -26.00
CA ALA A 161 2.75 -16.83 -26.62
C ALA A 161 1.67 -16.15 -25.75
N GLU A 162 1.76 -16.26 -24.44
CA GLU A 162 0.78 -15.71 -23.51
C GLU A 162 0.89 -14.19 -23.41
N LEU A 163 2.10 -13.66 -23.19
CA LEU A 163 2.33 -12.22 -23.11
C LEU A 163 2.07 -11.55 -24.47
N ALA A 164 2.51 -12.16 -25.57
CA ALA A 164 2.23 -11.69 -26.92
C ALA A 164 0.72 -11.62 -27.20
N THR A 165 -0.04 -12.65 -26.82
CA THR A 165 -1.50 -12.67 -26.95
C THR A 165 -2.16 -11.62 -26.07
N LEU A 166 -1.66 -11.42 -24.84
CA LEU A 166 -2.17 -10.40 -23.92
C LEU A 166 -1.97 -8.99 -24.48
N ILE A 167 -0.78 -8.71 -25.03
CA ILE A 167 -0.43 -7.43 -25.66
C ILE A 167 -1.31 -7.22 -26.90
N ALA A 168 -1.36 -8.20 -27.81
CA ALA A 168 -2.16 -8.13 -29.03
C ALA A 168 -3.66 -7.96 -28.75
N ARG A 169 -4.17 -8.44 -27.61
CA ARG A 169 -5.57 -8.24 -27.20
C ARG A 169 -5.86 -6.80 -26.77
N HIS A 170 -4.96 -6.18 -26.01
CA HIS A 170 -5.22 -4.93 -25.30
C HIS A 170 -4.59 -3.69 -25.93
N PHE A 171 -3.64 -3.87 -26.85
CA PHE A 171 -2.89 -2.78 -27.44
C PHE A 171 -2.94 -2.82 -28.98
N GLU A 172 -2.82 -1.65 -29.57
CA GLU A 172 -2.61 -1.39 -31.00
C GLU A 172 -1.38 -0.51 -31.20
N ARG A 173 -0.97 -0.29 -32.46
CA ARG A 173 0.29 0.41 -32.79
C ARG A 173 1.48 -0.15 -32.00
N VAL A 174 1.51 -1.47 -31.84
CA VAL A 174 2.54 -2.13 -31.06
C VAL A 174 3.83 -2.13 -31.86
N GLU A 175 4.92 -1.66 -31.29
CA GLU A 175 6.26 -1.77 -31.90
C GLU A 175 7.24 -2.26 -30.84
N VAL A 176 8.20 -3.08 -31.25
CA VAL A 176 9.18 -3.72 -30.35
C VAL A 176 10.58 -3.52 -30.90
N PHE A 177 11.49 -3.13 -30.02
CA PHE A 177 12.88 -2.85 -30.35
C PHE A 177 13.82 -3.44 -29.32
N MET A 178 15.04 -3.78 -29.72
CA MET A 178 16.11 -4.12 -28.80
C MET A 178 16.61 -2.86 -28.08
N SER A 179 16.86 -2.98 -26.78
CA SER A 179 17.49 -1.92 -26.00
C SER A 179 18.92 -1.66 -26.47
N THR A 180 19.43 -0.45 -26.20
CA THR A 180 20.82 -0.06 -26.46
C THR A 180 21.82 -0.89 -25.67
N GLU A 181 21.45 -1.26 -24.45
CA GLU A 181 22.25 -2.11 -23.58
C GLU A 181 21.90 -3.59 -23.82
N GLN A 182 22.85 -4.33 -24.41
CA GLN A 182 22.64 -5.73 -24.78
C GLN A 182 22.95 -6.71 -23.65
N GLU A 183 23.56 -6.26 -22.55
CA GLU A 183 24.00 -7.12 -21.43
C GLU A 183 22.82 -7.87 -20.80
N PHE A 184 21.66 -7.22 -20.72
CA PHE A 184 20.44 -7.78 -20.13
C PHE A 184 19.46 -8.34 -21.16
N LYS A 185 19.80 -8.34 -22.46
CA LYS A 185 18.93 -8.86 -23.54
C LYS A 185 17.51 -8.25 -23.48
N GLN A 186 17.42 -6.98 -23.11
CA GLN A 186 16.15 -6.27 -22.96
C GLN A 186 15.60 -5.81 -24.30
N CYS A 187 14.28 -5.82 -24.40
CA CYS A 187 13.54 -5.16 -25.45
C CYS A 187 12.59 -4.11 -24.85
N ILE A 188 12.30 -3.11 -25.67
CA ILE A 188 11.43 -1.99 -25.38
C ILE A 188 10.23 -2.12 -26.31
N LEU A 189 9.05 -2.24 -25.72
CA LEU A 189 7.79 -2.37 -26.43
C LEU A 189 6.92 -1.14 -26.19
N PHE A 190 6.47 -0.54 -27.28
CA PHE A 190 5.46 0.52 -27.28
C PHE A 190 4.10 -0.06 -27.62
N GLY A 191 3.03 0.54 -27.10
CA GLY A 191 1.68 0.20 -27.50
C GLY A 191 0.64 1.22 -27.05
N VAL A 192 -0.44 1.36 -27.80
CA VAL A 192 -1.57 2.24 -27.47
C VAL A 192 -2.72 1.39 -26.94
N LYS A 193 -3.23 1.73 -25.75
CA LYS A 193 -4.29 1.00 -25.07
C LYS A 193 -5.58 1.08 -25.87
N ARG A 194 -6.12 -0.08 -26.24
CA ARG A 194 -7.43 -0.21 -26.88
C ARG A 194 -8.40 -1.02 -26.01
N ARG A 195 -9.67 -1.03 -26.43
CA ARG A 195 -10.64 -1.98 -25.88
C ARG A 195 -10.21 -3.41 -26.23
N PRO A 196 -10.36 -4.38 -25.32
CA PRO A 196 -10.02 -5.77 -25.61
C PRO A 196 -10.71 -6.25 -26.89
N SER A 197 -9.93 -6.82 -27.81
CA SER A 197 -10.42 -7.35 -29.08
C SER A 197 -9.80 -8.72 -29.37
N HIS A 198 -10.24 -9.39 -30.44
CA HIS A 198 -9.60 -10.65 -30.82
C HIS A 198 -8.11 -10.41 -31.12
N PRO A 199 -7.19 -11.19 -30.51
CA PRO A 199 -5.76 -11.00 -30.74
C PRO A 199 -5.42 -11.15 -32.22
N ASP A 200 -4.68 -10.18 -32.76
CA ASP A 200 -4.20 -10.28 -34.14
C ASP A 200 -3.10 -11.35 -34.22
N ALA A 201 -3.39 -12.45 -34.92
CA ALA A 201 -2.47 -13.57 -35.09
C ALA A 201 -1.13 -13.13 -35.71
N LYS A 202 -1.13 -12.13 -36.61
CA LYS A 202 0.11 -11.62 -37.22
C LYS A 202 0.99 -10.91 -36.20
N LEU A 203 0.38 -10.09 -35.34
CA LEU A 203 1.11 -9.41 -34.27
C LEU A 203 1.66 -10.41 -33.25
N VAL A 204 0.87 -11.43 -32.86
CA VAL A 204 1.34 -12.47 -31.95
C VAL A 204 2.53 -13.22 -32.55
N GLN A 205 2.45 -13.64 -33.82
CA GLN A 205 3.56 -14.30 -34.51
C GLN A 205 4.81 -13.40 -34.58
N ARG A 206 4.65 -12.11 -34.91
CA ARG A 206 5.76 -11.15 -34.94
C ARG A 206 6.46 -11.02 -33.59
N LEU A 207 5.70 -10.92 -32.49
CA LEU A 207 6.28 -10.83 -31.15
C LEU A 207 6.99 -12.12 -30.74
N GLN A 208 6.45 -13.29 -31.12
CA GLN A 208 7.10 -14.59 -30.87
C GLN A 208 8.38 -14.77 -31.68
N ALA A 209 8.39 -14.34 -32.95
CA ALA A 209 9.59 -14.34 -33.78
C ALA A 209 10.68 -13.44 -33.16
N PHE A 210 10.28 -12.24 -32.72
CA PHE A 210 11.18 -11.33 -31.98
C PHE A 210 11.75 -11.97 -30.70
N ALA A 211 10.92 -12.69 -29.95
CA ALA A 211 11.33 -13.43 -28.75
C ALA A 211 12.31 -14.57 -29.05
N ALA A 212 12.21 -15.17 -30.25
CA ALA A 212 13.11 -16.21 -30.73
C ALA A 212 14.45 -15.67 -31.27
N GLY A 213 14.61 -14.36 -31.39
CA GLY A 213 15.82 -13.74 -31.95
C GLY A 213 15.68 -13.31 -33.42
N GLU A 214 14.52 -13.47 -34.02
CA GLU A 214 14.25 -13.12 -35.42
C GLU A 214 13.76 -11.67 -35.53
N ASP A 215 14.09 -11.00 -36.64
CA ASP A 215 13.66 -9.61 -36.92
C ASP A 215 13.93 -8.61 -35.78
N GLN A 216 15.00 -8.83 -35.02
CA GLN A 216 15.39 -7.93 -33.93
C GLN A 216 16.00 -6.64 -34.48
N VAL A 217 15.27 -5.54 -34.30
CA VAL A 217 15.70 -4.20 -34.70
C VAL A 217 16.06 -3.38 -33.45
N ALA A 218 17.17 -2.66 -33.48
CA ALA A 218 17.55 -1.77 -32.39
C ALA A 218 16.65 -0.52 -32.32
N LEU A 219 16.43 0.01 -31.12
CA LEU A 219 15.67 1.24 -30.94
C LEU A 219 16.37 2.40 -31.68
N PRO A 220 15.68 3.11 -32.60
CA PRO A 220 16.29 4.18 -33.37
C PRO A 220 16.73 5.34 -32.46
N HIS A 221 17.73 6.10 -32.91
CA HIS A 221 18.19 7.29 -32.17
C HIS A 221 17.12 8.38 -32.09
N HIS A 222 16.33 8.51 -33.14
CA HIS A 222 15.21 9.44 -33.23
C HIS A 222 14.00 8.72 -33.82
N TRP A 223 12.84 8.94 -33.22
CA TRP A 223 11.59 8.40 -33.74
C TRP A 223 11.20 9.10 -35.05
N GLY A 224 11.16 8.32 -36.14
CA GLY A 224 10.79 8.83 -37.47
C GLY A 224 9.31 8.61 -37.83
N GLY A 225 8.55 7.90 -36.99
CA GLY A 225 7.15 7.60 -37.22
C GLY A 225 6.20 8.61 -36.56
N GLU A 226 4.91 8.30 -36.60
CA GLU A 226 3.93 9.05 -35.81
C GLU A 226 4.22 8.84 -34.30
N PRO A 227 4.34 9.91 -33.49
CA PRO A 227 4.63 9.77 -32.07
C PRO A 227 3.49 9.11 -31.31
N TYR A 228 3.83 8.51 -30.17
CA TYR A 228 2.86 7.98 -29.21
C TYR A 228 2.37 9.12 -28.32
N ARG A 229 1.18 9.62 -28.61
CA ARG A 229 0.60 10.75 -27.89
C ARG A 229 -0.03 10.31 -26.58
N VAL A 230 0.45 10.85 -25.47
CA VAL A 230 -0.08 10.58 -24.13
C VAL A 230 -1.38 11.38 -23.92
N PRO A 231 -2.52 10.71 -23.67
CA PRO A 231 -3.81 11.39 -23.54
C PRO A 231 -3.92 12.16 -22.22
N GLY A 232 -4.69 13.25 -22.28
CA GLY A 232 -5.06 14.06 -21.13
C GLY A 232 -5.86 13.31 -20.06
N ILE A 233 -5.88 13.86 -18.86
CA ILE A 233 -6.77 13.43 -17.78
C ILE A 233 -8.22 13.62 -18.22
N LYS A 234 -9.06 12.60 -18.01
CA LYS A 234 -10.51 12.73 -18.19
C LYS A 234 -11.11 13.58 -17.09
N ALA A 235 -11.87 14.59 -17.48
CA ALA A 235 -12.60 15.43 -16.53
C ALA A 235 -13.69 14.64 -15.78
N GLY A 236 -13.83 14.89 -14.49
CA GLY A 236 -14.96 14.41 -13.68
C GLY A 236 -14.83 13.01 -13.07
N GLU A 237 -13.69 12.33 -13.20
CA GLU A 237 -13.44 11.04 -12.52
C GLU A 237 -12.59 11.24 -11.26
N ASP A 238 -13.09 10.73 -10.12
CA ASP A 238 -12.34 10.70 -8.86
C ASP A 238 -11.12 9.77 -8.98
N PHE A 239 -9.96 10.32 -8.67
CA PHE A 239 -8.70 9.60 -8.72
C PHE A 239 -8.22 9.22 -7.32
N HIS A 240 -7.89 7.94 -7.14
CA HIS A 240 -7.40 7.41 -5.89
C HIS A 240 -6.03 6.75 -6.11
N PHE A 241 -5.08 7.10 -5.24
CA PHE A 241 -3.78 6.45 -5.10
C PHE A 241 -3.53 6.28 -3.61
N THR A 242 -3.87 5.10 -3.06
CA THR A 242 -3.82 4.86 -1.61
C THR A 242 -3.18 3.53 -1.28
N VAL A 243 -2.36 3.52 -0.22
CA VAL A 243 -1.76 2.30 0.32
C VAL A 243 -2.72 1.68 1.33
N VAL A 244 -2.91 0.35 1.26
CA VAL A 244 -3.81 -0.37 2.18
C VAL A 244 -3.24 -0.41 3.61
N ARG A 245 -1.91 -0.49 3.74
CA ARG A 245 -1.21 -0.49 5.03
C ARG A 245 -0.04 0.49 5.00
N LEU A 246 -0.12 1.52 5.84
CA LEU A 246 1.00 2.44 6.06
C LEU A 246 1.92 1.90 7.15
N ASP A 247 3.22 1.92 6.89
CA ASP A 247 4.22 1.74 7.94
C ASP A 247 4.34 3.00 8.82
N GLY A 248 5.02 2.88 9.95
CA GLY A 248 5.15 3.99 10.91
C GLY A 248 5.88 5.22 10.35
N ARG A 249 6.84 5.02 9.44
CA ARG A 249 7.62 6.11 8.84
C ARG A 249 6.81 6.85 7.78
N GLN A 250 6.07 6.13 6.94
CA GLN A 250 5.13 6.71 5.98
C GLN A 250 3.99 7.44 6.69
N LEU A 251 3.43 6.88 7.76
CA LEU A 251 2.41 7.56 8.54
C LEU A 251 2.94 8.87 9.14
N GLN A 252 4.16 8.86 9.70
CA GLN A 252 4.77 10.07 10.23
C GLN A 252 4.96 11.14 9.14
N ASP A 253 5.46 10.76 7.97
CA ASP A 253 5.64 11.69 6.83
C ASP A 253 4.31 12.28 6.33
N GLU A 254 3.24 11.49 6.23
CA GLU A 254 1.90 11.99 5.88
C GLU A 254 1.35 12.94 6.97
N LEU A 255 1.56 12.62 8.25
CA LEU A 255 1.18 13.51 9.35
C LEU A 255 1.94 14.83 9.29
N ASP A 256 3.25 14.80 9.04
CA ASP A 256 4.11 15.98 8.92
C ASP A 256 3.73 16.85 7.71
N LYS A 257 3.21 16.24 6.64
CA LYS A 257 2.66 16.92 5.46
C LYS A 257 1.29 17.56 5.68
N GLY A 258 0.71 17.42 6.87
CA GLY A 258 -0.51 18.11 7.26
C GLY A 258 -1.75 17.21 7.37
N LEU A 259 -1.60 15.88 7.26
CA LEU A 259 -2.70 14.95 7.54
C LEU A 259 -3.18 15.10 8.99
N ASP A 260 -2.29 15.53 9.91
CA ASP A 260 -2.58 15.81 11.32
C ASP A 260 -3.84 16.68 11.51
N LYS A 261 -4.00 17.72 10.69
CA LYS A 261 -5.14 18.66 10.70
C LYS A 261 -6.47 18.00 10.36
N SER A 262 -6.42 16.96 9.54
CA SER A 262 -7.59 16.17 9.11
C SER A 262 -7.92 15.05 10.09
N THR A 263 -7.04 14.74 11.04
CA THR A 263 -7.32 13.73 12.07
C THR A 263 -8.28 14.25 13.14
N LEU A 264 -8.72 13.34 14.01
CA LEU A 264 -9.50 13.71 15.20
C LEU A 264 -8.64 14.37 16.30
N TRP A 265 -7.31 14.30 16.20
CA TRP A 265 -6.40 14.72 17.27
C TRP A 265 -6.45 16.23 17.58
N PRO A 266 -6.44 17.14 16.58
CA PRO A 266 -6.61 18.57 16.82
C PRO A 266 -7.94 18.92 17.51
N ARG A 267 -8.97 18.09 17.27
CA ARG A 267 -10.31 18.26 17.85
C ARG A 267 -10.51 17.44 19.12
N PHE A 268 -9.49 16.74 19.61
CA PHE A 268 -9.60 15.83 20.73
C PHE A 268 -10.18 16.54 21.95
N HIS A 269 -9.65 17.72 22.30
CA HIS A 269 -10.15 18.49 23.43
C HIS A 269 -11.58 18.98 23.24
N LEU A 270 -12.01 19.27 22.01
CA LEU A 270 -13.38 19.71 21.74
C LEU A 270 -14.37 18.55 21.88
N GLN A 271 -14.02 17.38 21.36
CA GLN A 271 -14.88 16.19 21.36
C GLN A 271 -14.88 15.42 22.68
N MET A 272 -13.73 15.38 23.36
CA MET A 272 -13.52 14.65 24.61
C MET A 272 -13.62 15.54 25.86
N ARG A 273 -13.86 16.85 25.71
CA ARG A 273 -14.32 17.68 26.82
C ARG A 273 -15.68 17.19 27.27
N ARG A 274 -15.67 16.24 28.21
CA ARG A 274 -16.74 16.18 29.20
C ARG A 274 -16.66 17.48 29.98
N HIS A 275 -17.79 18.19 30.10
CA HIS A 275 -17.93 19.16 31.18
C HIS A 275 -17.65 18.40 32.47
N ALA A 276 -16.43 18.52 32.97
CA ALA A 276 -16.12 18.16 34.33
C ALA A 276 -16.97 19.13 35.16
N ASN A 277 -18.14 18.70 35.61
CA ASN A 277 -18.75 19.34 36.75
C ASN A 277 -17.69 19.27 37.83
N GLU A 278 -17.16 20.44 38.24
CA GLU A 278 -16.24 20.50 39.36
C GLU A 278 -16.94 19.81 40.53
N ALA A 279 -16.45 18.62 40.87
CA ALA A 279 -16.97 17.89 42.01
C ALA A 279 -16.71 18.79 43.22
N ARG A 280 -17.80 19.36 43.77
CA ARG A 280 -17.71 20.22 44.95
C ARG A 280 -16.98 19.45 46.04
N ARG A 281 -15.92 20.03 46.60
CA ARG A 281 -15.19 19.38 47.69
C ARG A 281 -16.17 19.14 48.85
N PRO A 282 -16.24 17.91 49.39
CA PRO A 282 -17.07 17.65 50.54
C PRO A 282 -16.58 18.49 51.73
N LEU A 283 -17.53 18.96 52.56
CA LEU A 283 -17.25 19.80 53.75
C LEU A 283 -16.32 19.10 54.76
N ARG A 284 -16.24 17.77 54.72
CA ARG A 284 -15.35 16.95 55.55
C ARG A 284 -14.60 15.96 54.66
N ALA A 285 -13.35 15.69 55.02
CA ALA A 285 -12.57 14.64 54.39
C ALA A 285 -13.30 13.29 54.50
N MET A 286 -13.38 12.56 53.38
CA MET A 286 -13.88 11.19 53.36
C MET A 286 -12.92 10.29 54.13
N THR A 287 -13.46 9.40 54.95
CA THR A 287 -12.67 8.32 55.56
C THR A 287 -12.35 7.24 54.54
N ASP A 288 -11.41 6.36 54.86
CA ASP A 288 -11.01 5.24 53.99
C ASP A 288 -12.19 4.37 53.53
N TRP A 289 -13.17 4.15 54.43
CA TRP A 289 -14.38 3.42 54.10
C TRP A 289 -15.24 4.12 53.04
N HIS A 290 -15.40 5.44 53.14
CA HIS A 290 -16.14 6.22 52.16
C HIS A 290 -15.43 6.22 50.79
N LEU A 291 -14.09 6.30 50.79
CA LEU A 291 -13.28 6.22 49.58
C LEU A 291 -13.41 4.86 48.90
N ALA A 292 -13.31 3.77 49.66
CA ALA A 292 -13.48 2.42 49.14
C ALA A 292 -14.87 2.21 48.52
N LEU A 293 -15.92 2.67 49.19
CA LEU A 293 -17.30 2.56 48.71
C LEU A 293 -17.55 3.39 47.44
N ALA A 294 -17.05 4.63 47.40
CA ALA A 294 -17.21 5.52 46.26
C ALA A 294 -16.37 5.07 45.05
N LEU A 295 -15.20 4.49 45.29
CA LEU A 295 -14.41 3.81 44.25
C LEU A 295 -15.17 2.60 43.70
N ALA A 296 -15.67 1.72 44.57
CA ALA A 296 -16.47 0.55 44.18
C ALA A 296 -17.69 0.93 43.34
N ALA A 297 -18.42 1.97 43.76
CA ALA A 297 -19.57 2.53 43.05
C ALA A 297 -19.22 3.23 41.72
N GLY A 298 -17.92 3.36 41.39
CA GLY A 298 -17.45 4.02 40.17
C GLY A 298 -17.60 5.54 40.16
N GLN A 299 -17.82 6.14 41.34
CA GLN A 299 -17.95 7.59 41.54
C GLN A 299 -16.58 8.27 41.64
N ILE A 300 -15.54 7.52 42.03
CA ILE A 300 -14.16 7.99 42.07
C ILE A 300 -13.37 7.33 40.94
N SER A 301 -12.69 8.16 40.16
CA SER A 301 -11.68 7.74 39.18
C SER A 301 -10.54 8.73 39.20
N GLY A 302 -9.30 8.25 39.12
CA GLY A 302 -8.14 9.15 39.17
C GLY A 302 -6.82 8.41 39.17
N ILE A 303 -5.74 9.19 39.16
CA ILE A 303 -4.38 8.67 39.24
C ILE A 303 -4.03 8.51 40.72
N VAL A 304 -3.73 7.28 41.13
CA VAL A 304 -3.12 6.97 42.43
C VAL A 304 -1.64 6.70 42.24
N THR A 305 -0.83 7.20 43.17
CA THR A 305 0.62 6.97 43.18
C THR A 305 0.95 6.20 44.45
N ALA A 306 1.50 5.01 44.30
CA ALA A 306 1.99 4.21 45.42
C ALA A 306 3.32 4.75 45.93
N THR A 307 3.71 4.34 47.14
CA THR A 307 4.95 4.78 47.80
C THR A 307 6.22 4.34 47.06
N ASP A 308 6.13 3.27 46.26
CA ASP A 308 7.19 2.76 45.38
C ASP A 308 7.30 3.55 44.06
N GLY A 309 6.49 4.59 43.87
CA GLY A 309 6.47 5.43 42.66
C GLY A 309 5.57 4.89 41.55
N ARG A 310 4.91 3.75 41.73
CA ARG A 310 3.99 3.18 40.74
C ARG A 310 2.75 4.07 40.60
N ARG A 311 2.39 4.42 39.36
CA ARG A 311 1.24 5.29 39.05
C ARG A 311 0.16 4.49 38.35
N LEU A 312 -1.03 4.42 38.93
CA LEU A 312 -2.18 3.72 38.35
C LEU A 312 -3.34 4.69 38.11
N LEU A 313 -3.90 4.70 36.90
CA LEU A 313 -5.21 5.30 36.65
C LEU A 313 -6.30 4.29 36.99
N ILE A 314 -7.02 4.50 38.08
CA ILE A 314 -8.01 3.53 38.60
C ILE A 314 -9.44 3.92 38.28
N LYS A 315 -10.28 2.90 38.06
CA LYS A 315 -11.72 3.03 37.96
C LYS A 315 -12.41 1.78 38.50
N GLY A 316 -13.29 1.98 39.49
CA GLY A 316 -14.13 0.91 39.99
C GLY A 316 -15.47 0.82 39.27
N ARG A 317 -16.08 -0.36 39.34
CA ARG A 317 -17.46 -0.63 38.92
C ARG A 317 -18.01 -1.78 39.73
N THR A 318 -19.22 -1.61 40.27
CA THR A 318 -20.03 -2.71 40.80
C THR A 318 -21.06 -3.14 39.76
N HIS A 319 -21.22 -4.45 39.59
CA HIS A 319 -22.26 -5.01 38.74
C HIS A 319 -22.97 -6.16 39.45
N LYS A 320 -24.23 -6.38 39.08
CA LYS A 320 -25.08 -7.41 39.63
C LYS A 320 -24.83 -8.73 38.89
N GLN A 321 -24.50 -9.78 39.63
CA GLN A 321 -24.38 -11.15 39.16
C GLN A 321 -25.44 -12.00 39.86
N LYS A 322 -26.01 -13.00 39.17
CA LYS A 322 -26.95 -13.95 39.80
C LYS A 322 -26.21 -15.24 40.12
N SER A 323 -26.26 -15.65 41.38
CA SER A 323 -25.84 -16.98 41.83
C SER A 323 -27.06 -17.90 41.82
N VAL A 324 -26.98 -19.04 41.17
CA VAL A 324 -28.05 -20.04 41.16
C VAL A 324 -27.66 -21.17 42.10
N GLN A 325 -28.45 -21.40 43.13
CA GLN A 325 -28.40 -22.63 43.91
C GLN A 325 -29.57 -23.51 43.49
N VAL A 326 -29.27 -24.75 43.11
CA VAL A 326 -30.27 -25.73 42.72
C VAL A 326 -30.30 -26.81 43.81
N THR A 327 -31.45 -26.97 44.45
CA THR A 327 -31.71 -28.06 45.39
C THR A 327 -32.71 -29.02 44.77
N HIS A 328 -32.39 -30.32 44.84
CA HIS A 328 -33.28 -31.39 44.41
C HIS A 328 -33.82 -32.08 45.66
N GLU A 329 -35.13 -32.03 45.85
CA GLU A 329 -35.80 -32.79 46.91
C GLU A 329 -36.64 -33.89 46.25
N THR A 330 -36.40 -35.13 46.66
CA THR A 330 -37.17 -36.29 46.20
C THR A 330 -38.37 -36.47 47.12
N GLN A 331 -39.57 -36.32 46.58
CA GLN A 331 -40.82 -36.51 47.31
C GLN A 331 -41.13 -38.00 47.49
N SER A 332 -41.96 -38.33 48.47
CA SER A 332 -42.27 -39.71 48.88
C SER A 332 -43.00 -40.55 47.82
N ASP A 333 -43.46 -39.94 46.72
CA ASP A 333 -44.10 -40.58 45.57
C ASP A 333 -43.13 -40.88 44.41
N GLY A 334 -41.83 -40.58 44.58
CA GLY A 334 -40.79 -40.76 43.55
C GLY A 334 -40.62 -39.57 42.60
N GLY A 335 -41.40 -38.49 42.75
CA GLY A 335 -41.21 -37.24 42.02
C GLY A 335 -40.00 -36.45 42.53
N VAL A 336 -39.15 -35.95 41.61
CA VAL A 336 -38.04 -35.05 41.95
C VAL A 336 -38.48 -33.61 41.73
N ALA A 337 -38.55 -32.83 42.81
CA ALA A 337 -38.80 -31.40 42.76
C ALA A 337 -37.47 -30.63 42.71
N GLU A 338 -37.25 -29.84 41.66
CA GLU A 338 -36.09 -28.97 41.52
C GLU A 338 -36.45 -27.54 41.96
N THR A 339 -35.82 -27.06 43.04
CA THR A 339 -35.94 -25.67 43.49
C THR A 339 -34.70 -24.90 43.07
N ARG A 340 -34.88 -23.86 42.25
CA ARG A 340 -33.81 -22.93 41.85
C ARG A 340 -33.91 -21.63 42.65
N VAL A 341 -32.98 -21.43 43.58
CA VAL A 341 -32.84 -20.17 44.32
C VAL A 341 -31.88 -19.25 43.57
N LEU A 342 -32.41 -18.16 43.01
CA LEU A 342 -31.64 -17.11 42.36
C LEU A 342 -31.27 -16.05 43.40
N THR A 343 -30.00 -15.99 43.81
CA THR A 343 -29.50 -14.97 44.73
C THR A 343 -28.75 -13.89 43.96
N ASP A 344 -29.16 -12.64 44.15
CA ASP A 344 -28.48 -11.48 43.59
C ASP A 344 -27.19 -11.19 44.38
N LYS A 345 -26.04 -11.24 43.71
CA LYS A 345 -24.70 -10.95 44.24
C LYS A 345 -24.15 -9.70 43.56
N PHE A 346 -23.79 -8.68 44.34
CA PHE A 346 -23.11 -7.48 43.81
C PHE A 346 -21.60 -7.69 43.83
N VAL A 347 -20.98 -7.70 42.65
CA VAL A 347 -19.53 -7.90 42.49
C VAL A 347 -18.88 -6.58 42.11
N THR A 348 -17.98 -6.12 42.97
CA THR A 348 -17.14 -4.96 42.73
C THR A 348 -15.87 -5.38 42.01
N VAL A 349 -15.50 -4.64 40.96
CA VAL A 349 -14.25 -4.82 40.23
C VAL A 349 -13.57 -3.47 40.12
N ILE A 350 -12.31 -3.40 40.54
CA ILE A 350 -11.48 -2.21 40.35
C ILE A 350 -10.44 -2.54 39.28
N ARG A 351 -10.38 -1.72 38.23
CA ARG A 351 -9.33 -1.83 37.21
C ARG A 351 -8.40 -0.63 37.28
N GLY A 352 -7.11 -0.88 37.04
CA GLY A 352 -6.08 0.14 36.91
C GLY A 352 -5.38 0.03 35.56
N ILE A 353 -5.00 1.16 34.98
CA ILE A 353 -4.02 1.23 33.89
C ILE A 353 -2.71 1.73 34.49
N ASP A 354 -1.62 1.00 34.26
CA ASP A 354 -0.30 1.40 34.72
C ASP A 354 0.26 2.54 33.86
N LEU A 355 0.50 3.68 34.50
CA LEU A 355 1.06 4.89 33.91
C LEU A 355 2.52 5.11 34.32
N THR A 356 3.14 4.12 34.97
CA THR A 356 4.55 4.16 35.36
C THR A 356 5.42 4.01 34.11
N PRO A 357 6.34 4.94 33.81
CA PRO A 357 7.27 4.78 32.68
C PRO A 357 8.08 3.49 32.81
N GLY A 358 8.08 2.65 31.77
CA GLY A 358 8.80 1.38 31.77
C GLY A 358 8.03 0.28 31.05
N ALA A 359 8.47 -0.98 31.23
CA ALA A 359 7.92 -2.14 30.53
C ALA A 359 6.44 -2.44 30.87
N ALA A 360 5.95 -1.96 32.01
CA ALA A 360 4.56 -2.13 32.44
C ALA A 360 3.62 -1.02 31.95
N PHE A 361 4.13 0.03 31.29
CA PHE A 361 3.31 1.16 30.85
C PHE A 361 2.18 0.70 29.93
N GLY A 362 0.95 1.07 30.28
CA GLY A 362 -0.27 0.69 29.56
C GLY A 362 -0.87 -0.66 29.96
N GLN A 363 -0.24 -1.43 30.86
CA GLN A 363 -0.81 -2.69 31.33
C GLN A 363 -2.08 -2.49 32.16
N ILE A 364 -3.05 -3.38 31.97
CA ILE A 364 -4.31 -3.37 32.72
C ILE A 364 -4.17 -4.32 33.91
N VAL A 365 -4.32 -3.77 35.12
CA VAL A 365 -4.35 -4.54 36.37
C VAL A 365 -5.77 -4.63 36.91
N THR A 366 -6.12 -5.78 37.49
CA THR A 366 -7.37 -5.95 38.25
C THR A 366 -7.02 -5.96 39.73
N ILE A 367 -7.62 -5.04 40.47
CA ILE A 367 -7.48 -4.90 41.92
C ILE A 367 -8.74 -5.51 42.50
N ALA A 368 -8.58 -6.68 43.11
CA ALA A 368 -9.68 -7.49 43.66
C ALA A 368 -10.17 -6.92 45.00
#